data_AF-A0A2M7W771-F1
#
_entry.id   AF-A0A2M7W771-F1
#
_cell.length_a   1.000
_cell.length_b   1.000
_cell.length_c   1.000
_cell.angle_alpha   90.00
_cell.angle_beta   90.00
_cell.angle_gamma   90.00
#
_symmetry.space_group_name_H-M   'P 1'
#
loop_
_entity.id
_entity.type
_entity.pdbx_description
1 polymer ?
#
loop_
_entity_poly.entity_id
_entity_poly.type
_entity_poly.pdbx_seq_one_letter_code
_entity_poly.pdbx_strand_id
1 'polypeptide(L)'
;AKQAAAWEFLKYLSSPEVLAKMYQSASQLRLFGEPYPRQEMMTQLQADPYSGAIMTQALSARSWPMAAKTFDNGLNDRIIKYYEDAINAYLADQEEKQLLEALTSGVTQVLSQYGLAAAR
;
A
#
# COMPACT_ATOMS: atom_id res chain seq x y z
N ALA A 1 4.81 29.50 10.78
CA ALA A 1 4.48 30.67 9.93
C ALA A 1 4.11 30.34 8.47
N LYS A 2 4.39 29.16 7.91
CA LYS A 2 4.06 28.82 6.50
C LYS A 2 2.96 27.76 6.31
N GLN A 3 2.27 27.37 7.38
CA GLN A 3 1.27 26.29 7.36
C GLN A 3 0.13 26.57 6.38
N ALA A 4 -0.40 27.80 6.33
CA ALA A 4 -1.48 28.16 5.41
C ALA A 4 -1.06 28.03 3.94
N ALA A 5 0.11 28.55 3.56
CA ALA A 5 0.63 28.44 2.21
C ALA A 5 0.93 26.98 1.82
N ALA A 6 1.45 26.18 2.75
CA ALA A 6 1.66 24.74 2.54
C ALA A 6 0.33 24.01 2.30
N TRP A 7 -0.72 24.37 3.02
CA TRP A 7 -2.06 23.78 2.84
C TRP A 7 -2.68 24.14 1.49
N GLU A 8 -2.58 25.42 1.07
CA GLU A 8 -3.04 25.82 -0.27
C GLU A 8 -2.25 25.14 -1.39
N PHE A 9 -0.95 24.95 -1.20
CA PHE A 9 -0.14 24.19 -2.15
C PHE A 9 -0.56 22.72 -2.22
N LEU A 10 -0.84 22.06 -1.09
CA LEU A 10 -1.36 20.68 -1.08
C LEU A 10 -2.72 20.56 -1.78
N LYS A 11 -3.61 21.54 -1.60
CA LYS A 11 -4.88 21.60 -2.35
C LYS A 11 -4.64 21.70 -3.86
N TYR A 12 -3.69 22.55 -4.27
CA TYR A 12 -3.31 22.67 -5.67
C TYR A 12 -2.74 21.37 -6.24
N LEU A 13 -1.78 20.75 -5.54
CA LEU A 13 -1.17 19.47 -5.95
C LEU A 13 -2.19 18.34 -6.06
N SER A 14 -3.19 18.34 -5.18
CA SER A 14 -4.29 17.39 -5.22
C SER A 14 -5.41 17.81 -6.16
N SER A 15 -5.31 18.88 -6.97
CA SER A 15 -6.37 19.20 -7.94
C SER A 15 -6.40 18.19 -9.09
N PRO A 16 -7.57 17.92 -9.70
CA PRO A 16 -7.66 16.97 -10.81
C PRO A 16 -6.71 17.25 -11.97
N GLU A 17 -6.55 18.53 -12.32
CA GLU A 17 -5.65 18.97 -13.39
C GLU A 17 -4.19 18.64 -13.06
N VAL A 18 -3.73 18.96 -11.85
CA VAL A 18 -2.34 18.71 -11.45
C VAL A 18 -2.05 17.22 -11.32
N LEU A 19 -3.00 16.45 -10.78
CA LEU A 19 -2.88 15.00 -10.69
C LEU A 19 -2.77 14.36 -12.09
N ALA A 20 -3.56 14.80 -13.07
CA ALA A 20 -3.46 14.32 -14.46
C ALA A 20 -2.09 14.65 -15.08
N LYS A 21 -1.56 15.85 -14.84
CA LYS A 21 -0.21 16.24 -15.29
C LYS A 21 0.89 15.39 -14.64
N MET A 22 0.77 15.11 -13.34
CA MET A 22 1.71 14.25 -12.62
C MET A 22 1.69 12.83 -13.15
N TYR A 23 0.49 12.26 -13.38
CA TYR A 23 0.34 10.95 -14.00
C TYR A 23 1.05 10.90 -15.35
N GLN A 24 0.73 11.84 -16.25
CA GLN A 24 1.32 11.90 -17.59
C GLN A 24 2.85 12.03 -17.53
N SER A 25 3.37 12.86 -16.62
CA SER A 25 4.82 13.05 -16.47
C SER A 25 5.50 11.77 -15.96
N ALA A 26 4.89 11.07 -15.00
CA ALA A 26 5.41 9.81 -14.49
C ALA A 26 5.36 8.68 -15.54
N SER A 27 4.31 8.62 -16.36
CA SER A 27 4.16 7.64 -17.45
C SER A 27 5.19 7.79 -18.57
N GLN A 28 5.93 8.90 -18.62
CA GLN A 28 7.06 9.05 -19.56
C GLN A 28 8.30 8.28 -19.10
N LEU A 29 8.40 7.97 -17.79
CA LEU A 29 9.56 7.32 -17.18
C LEU A 29 9.26 5.89 -16.71
N ARG A 30 7.98 5.55 -16.54
CA ARG A 30 7.48 4.26 -16.04
C ARG A 30 6.35 3.76 -16.92
N LEU A 31 5.99 2.48 -16.77
CA LEU A 31 4.89 1.86 -17.53
C LEU A 31 3.55 2.59 -17.36
N PHE A 32 3.33 3.21 -16.21
CA PHE A 32 2.15 4.01 -15.87
C PHE A 32 2.50 5.06 -14.80
N GLY A 33 1.65 6.07 -14.68
CA GLY A 33 1.77 7.13 -13.68
C GLY A 33 1.19 6.71 -12.34
N GLU A 34 1.40 7.53 -11.30
CA GLU A 34 0.80 7.23 -9.99
C GLU A 34 -0.74 7.29 -10.09
N PRO A 35 -1.46 6.22 -9.72
CA PRO A 35 -2.91 6.25 -9.71
C PRO A 35 -3.48 7.40 -8.86
N TYR A 36 -4.60 7.96 -9.28
CA TYR A 36 -5.16 9.14 -8.63
C TYR A 36 -5.64 8.83 -7.21
N PRO A 37 -5.34 9.69 -6.22
CA PRO A 37 -5.89 9.57 -4.87
C PRO A 37 -7.37 9.98 -4.78
N ARG A 38 -7.95 10.43 -5.89
CA ARG A 38 -9.33 10.93 -6.02
C ARG A 38 -10.24 9.87 -6.60
N GLN A 39 -11.24 9.45 -5.83
CA GLN A 39 -12.19 8.42 -6.27
C GLN A 39 -12.95 8.84 -7.54
N GLU A 40 -13.30 10.13 -7.65
CA GLU A 40 -13.99 10.69 -8.81
C GLU A 40 -13.18 10.60 -10.11
N MET A 41 -11.87 10.43 -10.01
CA MET A 41 -10.97 10.29 -11.16
C MET A 41 -10.66 8.83 -11.51
N MET A 42 -11.08 7.84 -10.70
CA MET A 42 -10.75 6.44 -10.95
C MET A 42 -11.27 5.93 -12.29
N THR A 43 -12.43 6.40 -12.74
CA THR A 43 -13.02 6.02 -14.04
C THR A 43 -12.13 6.38 -15.22
N GLN A 44 -11.24 7.37 -15.08
CA GLN A 44 -10.30 7.77 -16.12
C GLN A 44 -9.19 6.73 -16.35
N LEU A 45 -8.93 5.87 -15.36
CA LEU A 45 -7.90 4.83 -15.40
C LEU A 45 -8.47 3.41 -15.54
N GLN A 46 -9.80 3.24 -15.54
CA GLN A 46 -10.42 1.91 -15.61
C GLN A 46 -10.11 1.13 -16.90
N ALA A 47 -9.91 1.84 -18.01
CA ALA A 47 -9.57 1.24 -19.31
C ALA A 47 -8.04 1.07 -19.50
N ASP A 48 -7.22 1.52 -18.56
CA ASP A 48 -5.76 1.40 -18.65
C ASP A 48 -5.35 -0.08 -18.49
N PRO A 49 -4.49 -0.62 -19.38
CA PRO A 49 -4.17 -2.05 -19.40
C PRO A 49 -3.35 -2.51 -18.17
N TYR A 50 -2.73 -1.59 -17.44
CA TYR A 50 -1.90 -1.92 -16.28
C TYR A 50 -2.61 -1.58 -14.97
N SER A 51 -3.22 -0.40 -14.89
CA SER A 51 -3.82 0.12 -13.66
C SER A 51 -5.33 -0.14 -13.55
N GLY A 52 -6.03 -0.49 -14.65
CA GLY A 52 -7.47 -0.71 -14.66
C GLY A 52 -7.93 -1.79 -13.67
N ALA A 53 -7.25 -2.92 -13.62
CA ALA A 53 -7.55 -4.00 -12.67
C ALA A 53 -7.32 -3.60 -11.20
N ILE A 54 -6.39 -2.68 -10.95
CA ILE A 54 -6.15 -2.14 -9.61
C ILE A 54 -7.31 -1.21 -9.24
N MET A 55 -7.76 -0.35 -10.16
CA MET A 55 -8.86 0.59 -9.92
C MET A 55 -10.18 -0.10 -9.61
N THR A 56 -10.46 -1.24 -10.24
CA THR A 56 -11.69 -2.01 -9.96
C THR A 56 -11.66 -2.67 -8.57
N GLN A 57 -10.49 -3.08 -8.11
CA GLN A 57 -10.31 -3.71 -6.79
C GLN A 57 -10.12 -2.70 -5.65
N ALA A 58 -9.68 -1.48 -5.96
CA ALA A 58 -9.34 -0.45 -4.97
C ALA A 58 -10.51 -0.10 -4.04
N LEU A 59 -11.75 -0.18 -4.53
CA LEU A 59 -12.96 0.16 -3.75
C LEU A 59 -13.23 -0.79 -2.58
N SER A 60 -12.82 -2.05 -2.68
CA SER A 60 -12.98 -3.04 -1.61
C SER A 60 -11.68 -3.35 -0.88
N ALA A 61 -10.56 -2.79 -1.33
CA ALA A 61 -9.26 -2.98 -0.72
C ALA A 61 -9.20 -2.34 0.68
N ARG A 62 -8.42 -2.95 1.58
CA ARG A 62 -8.11 -2.40 2.89
C ARG A 62 -6.61 -2.20 3.02
N SER A 63 -6.23 -1.11 3.67
CA SER A 63 -4.82 -0.88 4.01
C SER A 63 -4.31 -1.96 4.97
N TRP A 64 -3.05 -2.31 4.80
CA TRP A 64 -2.32 -3.27 5.62
C TRP A 64 -0.86 -2.83 5.72
N PRO A 65 -0.18 -3.01 6.86
CA PRO A 65 1.21 -2.59 7.05
C PRO A 65 2.19 -3.46 6.26
N MET A 66 2.25 -3.24 4.95
CA MET A 66 3.19 -3.88 4.03
C MET A 66 3.79 -2.87 3.06
N ALA A 67 3.88 -1.60 3.46
CA ALA A 67 4.62 -0.62 2.69
C ALA A 67 6.11 -1.02 2.68
N ALA A 68 6.64 -1.37 1.52
CA ALA A 68 8.05 -1.73 1.38
C ALA A 68 8.95 -0.50 1.42
N LYS A 69 10.23 -0.69 1.78
CA LYS A 69 11.27 0.36 1.81
C LYS A 69 10.92 1.54 2.71
N THR A 70 10.16 1.31 3.78
CA THR A 70 9.96 2.29 4.84
C THR A 70 11.22 2.46 5.68
N PHE A 71 12.09 1.45 5.70
CA PHE A 71 13.27 1.37 6.57
C PHE A 71 12.88 1.63 8.04
N ASP A 72 11.69 1.17 8.42
CA ASP A 72 11.11 1.44 9.73
C ASP A 72 11.65 0.48 10.79
N ASN A 73 12.24 -0.66 10.39
CA ASN A 73 12.60 -1.78 11.25
C ASN A 73 11.48 -2.10 12.27
N GLY A 74 10.25 -1.89 11.83
CA GLY A 74 9.11 -1.57 12.66
C GLY A 74 7.88 -2.26 12.13
N LEU A 75 6.77 -1.53 12.05
CA LEU A 75 5.49 -2.13 11.72
C LEU A 75 5.49 -2.78 10.32
N ASN A 76 5.95 -2.09 9.27
CA ASN A 76 5.89 -2.67 7.93
C ASN A 76 6.98 -3.73 7.72
N ASP A 77 8.23 -3.41 8.07
CA ASP A 77 9.36 -4.32 7.80
C ASP A 77 9.17 -5.66 8.53
N ARG A 78 8.65 -5.65 9.77
CA ARG A 78 8.43 -6.88 10.54
C ARG A 78 7.22 -7.67 10.06
N ILE A 79 6.14 -7.01 9.65
CA ILE A 79 4.99 -7.71 9.05
C ILE A 79 5.42 -8.37 7.74
N ILE A 80 6.11 -7.64 6.85
CA ILE A 80 6.65 -8.20 5.61
C ILE A 80 7.53 -9.41 5.90
N LYS A 81 8.40 -9.34 6.92
CA LYS A 81 9.28 -10.46 7.27
C LYS A 81 8.53 -11.73 7.66
N TYR A 82 7.47 -11.64 8.48
CA TYR A 82 6.68 -12.84 8.82
C TYR A 82 6.00 -13.47 7.60
N TYR A 83 5.48 -12.66 6.68
CA TYR A 83 4.90 -13.17 5.43
C TYR A 83 5.97 -13.78 4.51
N GLU A 84 7.15 -13.14 4.40
CA GLU A 84 8.31 -13.67 3.67
C GLU A 84 8.72 -15.05 4.21
N ASP A 85 8.88 -15.18 5.53
CA ASP A 85 9.28 -16.42 6.18
C ASP A 85 8.25 -17.54 5.96
N ALA A 86 6.94 -17.22 6.07
CA ALA A 86 5.88 -18.20 5.82
C ALA A 86 5.85 -18.69 4.37
N ILE A 87 6.02 -17.79 3.39
CA ILE A 87 6.07 -18.15 1.97
C ILE A 87 7.31 -19.01 1.68
N ASN A 88 8.48 -18.62 2.20
CA ASN A 88 9.71 -19.38 2.00
C ASN A 88 9.64 -20.77 2.67
N ALA A 89 9.04 -20.87 3.85
CA ALA A 89 8.81 -22.15 4.54
C ALA A 89 7.86 -23.06 3.74
N TYR A 90 6.77 -22.50 3.21
CA TYR A 90 5.84 -23.23 2.36
C TYR A 90 6.53 -23.76 1.09
N LEU A 91 7.33 -22.92 0.41
CA LEU A 91 8.11 -23.32 -0.76
C LEU A 91 9.22 -24.35 -0.44
N ALA A 92 9.58 -24.51 0.83
CA ALA A 92 10.51 -25.51 1.33
C ALA A 92 9.82 -26.77 1.88
N ASP A 93 8.54 -26.99 1.52
CA ASP A 93 7.72 -28.13 1.92
C ASP A 93 7.60 -28.31 3.45
N GLN A 94 7.66 -27.21 4.21
CA GLN A 94 7.36 -27.25 5.64
C GLN A 94 5.86 -27.43 5.91
N GLU A 95 5.56 -27.97 7.09
CA GLU A 95 4.20 -28.28 7.50
C GLU A 95 3.34 -27.01 7.65
N GLU A 96 2.17 -27.00 7.01
CA GLU A 96 1.33 -25.80 6.87
C GLU A 96 0.82 -25.27 8.22
N LYS A 97 0.49 -26.15 9.17
CA LYS A 97 0.02 -25.70 10.47
C LYS A 97 1.12 -24.96 11.23
N GLN A 98 2.34 -25.50 11.25
CA GLN A 98 3.49 -24.86 11.91
C GLN A 98 3.79 -23.47 11.34
N LEU A 99 3.82 -23.33 10.00
CA LEU A 99 4.09 -22.02 9.39
C LEU A 99 2.94 -21.03 9.65
N LEU A 100 1.68 -21.47 9.63
CA LEU A 100 0.53 -20.60 9.89
C LEU A 100 0.47 -20.17 11.36
N GLU A 101 0.82 -21.05 12.29
CA GLU A 101 0.92 -20.73 13.72
C GLU A 101 2.02 -19.68 13.97
N ALA A 102 3.21 -19.86 13.36
CA ALA A 102 4.31 -18.90 13.46
C ALA A 102 3.94 -17.53 12.87
N LEU A 103 3.35 -17.52 11.67
CA LEU A 103 2.87 -16.31 10.99
C LEU A 103 1.84 -15.58 11.85
N THR A 104 0.81 -16.30 12.33
CA THR A 104 -0.30 -15.71 13.08
C THR A 104 0.18 -15.13 14.40
N SER A 105 0.99 -15.88 15.14
CA SER A 105 1.57 -15.44 16.41
C SER A 105 2.46 -14.20 16.23
N GLY A 106 3.36 -14.25 15.25
CA GLY A 106 4.28 -13.16 14.93
C GLY A 106 3.57 -11.87 14.51
N VAL A 107 2.62 -11.97 13.58
CA VAL A 107 1.80 -10.82 13.14
C VAL A 107 1.01 -10.25 14.31
N THR A 108 0.37 -11.10 15.13
CA THR A 108 -0.39 -10.65 16.31
C THR A 108 0.51 -9.93 17.31
N GLN A 109 1.71 -10.44 17.56
CA GLN A 109 2.69 -9.80 18.44
C GLN A 109 3.10 -8.43 17.92
N VAL A 110 3.42 -8.30 16.62
CA VAL A 110 3.78 -7.01 16.03
C VAL A 110 2.63 -6.03 16.16
N LEU A 111 1.41 -6.41 15.73
CA LEU A 111 0.24 -5.55 15.83
C LEU A 111 -0.05 -5.12 17.28
N SER A 112 0.13 -6.02 18.26
CA SER A 112 -0.07 -5.71 19.68
C SER A 112 0.89 -4.62 20.17
N GLN A 113 2.15 -4.65 19.73
CA GLN A 113 3.16 -3.65 20.11
C GLN A 113 2.83 -2.24 19.60
N TYR A 114 2.01 -2.13 18.55
CA TYR A 114 1.53 -0.86 18.01
C TYR A 114 0.07 -0.56 18.39
N GLY A 115 -0.55 -1.35 19.28
CA GLY A 115 -1.94 -1.14 19.70
C GLY A 115 -2.99 -1.47 18.62
N LEU A 116 -2.65 -2.31 17.64
CA LEU A 116 -3.49 -2.65 16.49
C LEU A 116 -4.14 -4.04 16.58
N ALA A 117 -3.76 -4.87 17.56
CA ALA A 117 -4.22 -6.27 17.65
C ALA A 117 -5.71 -6.43 17.99
N ALA A 118 -6.35 -5.41 18.56
CA ALA A 118 -7.77 -5.44 18.94
C ALA A 118 -8.70 -4.73 17.93
N ALA A 119 -8.15 -4.18 16.84
CA ALA A 119 -8.92 -3.36 15.90
C ALA A 119 -9.30 -4.15 14.64
N ARG A 120 -10.03 -5.26 14.80
CA ARG A 120 -10.77 -5.93 13.72
C ARG A 120 -12.06 -6.55 14.24
#